data_AF-A0A847VGI8-F1
#
_entry.id   AF-A0A847VGI8-F1
#
_cell.length_a   1.000
_cell.length_b   1.000
_cell.length_c   1.000
_cell.angle_alpha   90.00
_cell.angle_beta   90.00
_cell.angle_gamma   90.00
#
_symmetry.space_group_name_H-M   'P 1'
#
loop_
_entity.id
_entity.type
_entity.pdbx_description
1 polymer ?
#
loop_
_entity_poly.entity_id
_entity_poly.type
_entity_poly.pdbx_seq_one_letter_code
_entity_poly.pdbx_strand_id
1 'polypeptide(L)'
;VAVSGFDFEGARVAARNGAGIRFEAGQLTLRRCRFGGNEMGLLTSNDPRAELVLQFSEFAHNLRPDGHNHQLYAGSIASLAVWGCWFHHGSVGHLLKSRAAVSRVFYSRLTDEAGGTSSYELEFPNGGVALVVGNVVQQGPMTDNPIMISYGAEGYRWPRNTLALVHNTLVDELPEGGRCLRVAPGAVDLLAACNLLVGNGAHLEGAAAGEYRANAYAGPEVFADPAGYDYRVARGAALPAPLDPGRREGMPLMPTHEYLHPCATRALGARPALPGALQTRADRHKRASQA
;
A
#
# COMPACT_ATOMS: atom_id res chain seq x y z
N VAL A 1 -19.27 13.78 6.00
CA VAL A 1 -19.07 13.45 7.43
C VAL A 1 -17.57 13.39 7.70
N ALA A 2 -17.12 13.91 8.84
CA ALA A 2 -15.73 13.79 9.29
C ALA A 2 -15.68 13.12 10.66
N VAL A 3 -14.77 12.17 10.84
CA VAL A 3 -14.54 11.45 12.10
C VAL A 3 -13.04 11.48 12.40
N SER A 4 -12.66 11.79 13.63
CA SER A 4 -11.25 11.87 14.00
C SER A 4 -10.97 11.52 15.45
N GLY A 5 -9.88 10.79 15.70
CA GLY A 5 -9.42 10.48 17.06
C GLY A 5 -10.19 9.35 17.75
N PHE A 6 -10.82 8.46 16.98
CA PHE A 6 -11.62 7.36 17.52
C PHE A 6 -11.05 5.99 17.16
N ASP A 7 -11.21 5.06 18.09
CA ASP A 7 -10.88 3.66 17.92
C ASP A 7 -12.17 2.86 17.71
N PHE A 8 -12.15 1.97 16.71
CA PHE A 8 -13.25 1.10 16.33
C PHE A 8 -12.81 -0.35 16.49
N GLU A 9 -13.35 -1.03 17.49
CA GLU A 9 -12.85 -2.34 17.89
C GLU A 9 -13.97 -3.37 18.11
N GLY A 10 -13.66 -4.63 17.78
CA GLY A 10 -14.49 -5.78 18.18
C GLY A 10 -15.82 -5.96 17.43
N ALA A 11 -16.07 -5.26 16.32
CA ALA A 11 -17.32 -5.41 15.58
C ALA A 11 -17.49 -6.85 15.06
N ARG A 12 -18.63 -7.48 15.42
CA ARG A 12 -19.02 -8.85 15.01
C ARG A 12 -20.50 -8.88 14.67
N VAL A 13 -20.88 -9.55 13.57
CA VAL A 13 -22.28 -9.74 13.18
C VAL A 13 -22.53 -11.17 12.70
N ALA A 14 -23.78 -11.63 12.70
CA ALA A 14 -24.13 -12.99 12.29
C ALA A 14 -23.70 -13.33 10.84
N ALA A 15 -23.73 -12.33 9.95
CA ALA A 15 -23.27 -12.47 8.56
C ALA A 15 -21.74 -12.45 8.40
N ARG A 16 -21.00 -12.38 9.52
CA ARG A 16 -19.54 -12.37 9.60
C ARG A 16 -18.88 -11.22 8.87
N ASN A 17 -19.50 -10.06 8.73
CA ASN A 17 -18.92 -8.90 8.06
C ASN A 17 -19.03 -7.62 8.88
N GLY A 18 -18.93 -7.76 10.21
CA GLY A 18 -18.96 -6.67 11.16
C GLY A 18 -17.79 -5.74 10.93
N ALA A 19 -18.07 -4.56 10.41
CA ALA A 19 -17.06 -3.55 10.12
C ALA A 19 -17.00 -2.52 11.25
N GLY A 20 -15.80 -2.06 11.60
CA GLY A 20 -15.64 -0.93 12.54
C GLY A 20 -16.39 0.32 12.04
N ILE A 21 -16.34 0.56 10.73
CA ILE A 21 -17.29 1.43 10.02
C ILE A 21 -17.80 0.72 8.76
N ARG A 22 -19.13 0.74 8.59
CA ARG A 22 -19.80 0.41 7.34
C ARG A 22 -20.29 1.69 6.66
N PHE A 23 -19.66 2.06 5.55
CA PHE A 23 -19.90 3.34 4.85
C PHE A 23 -20.79 3.15 3.62
N GLU A 24 -22.05 3.59 3.72
CA GLU A 24 -23.08 3.25 2.73
C GLU A 24 -23.27 4.28 1.61
N ALA A 25 -23.07 5.59 1.85
CA ALA A 25 -23.25 6.63 0.84
C ALA A 25 -22.63 7.98 1.25
N GLY A 26 -22.46 8.89 0.28
CA GLY A 26 -22.04 10.27 0.52
C GLY A 26 -20.52 10.43 0.59
N GLN A 27 -20.04 11.31 1.48
CA GLN A 27 -18.60 11.58 1.64
C GLN A 27 -18.19 11.34 3.09
N LEU A 28 -17.14 10.54 3.28
CA LEU A 28 -16.56 10.25 4.59
C LEU A 28 -15.08 10.60 4.61
N THR A 29 -14.67 11.39 5.59
CA THR A 29 -13.27 11.64 5.91
C THR A 29 -12.96 11.09 7.29
N LEU A 30 -11.96 10.20 7.38
CA LEU A 30 -11.44 9.65 8.63
C LEU A 30 -10.02 10.14 8.83
N ARG A 31 -9.72 10.58 10.06
CA ARG A 31 -8.39 11.08 10.40
C ARG A 31 -7.92 10.65 11.78
N ARG A 32 -6.75 10.04 11.92
CA ARG A 32 -6.23 9.59 13.22
C ARG A 32 -7.21 8.67 13.94
N CYS A 33 -7.71 7.67 13.22
CA CYS A 33 -8.57 6.64 13.79
C CYS A 33 -7.83 5.30 13.78
N ARG A 34 -8.24 4.39 14.65
CA ARG A 34 -7.74 3.02 14.70
C ARG A 34 -8.86 2.02 14.45
N PHE A 35 -8.57 0.97 13.69
CA PHE A 35 -9.50 -0.13 13.42
C PHE A 35 -8.84 -1.45 13.79
N GLY A 36 -9.27 -2.02 14.92
CA GLY A 36 -8.61 -3.17 15.54
C GLY A 36 -9.56 -4.32 15.84
N GLY A 37 -9.20 -5.55 15.46
CA GLY A 37 -9.91 -6.72 15.95
C GLY A 37 -11.39 -6.79 15.56
N ASN A 38 -11.81 -6.16 14.46
CA ASN A 38 -13.13 -6.30 13.84
C ASN A 38 -13.15 -7.51 12.87
N GLU A 39 -14.32 -7.93 12.38
CA GLU A 39 -14.37 -8.87 11.23
C GLU A 39 -13.87 -8.20 9.94
N MET A 40 -14.16 -6.91 9.78
CA MET A 40 -13.68 -6.03 8.71
C MET A 40 -13.22 -4.72 9.34
N GLY A 41 -12.09 -4.14 8.92
CA GLY A 41 -11.69 -2.83 9.48
C GLY A 41 -12.68 -1.74 9.06
N LEU A 42 -12.71 -1.43 7.77
CA LEU A 42 -13.73 -0.57 7.16
C LEU A 42 -14.24 -1.19 5.86
N LEU A 43 -15.56 -1.16 5.68
CA LEU A 43 -16.24 -1.67 4.50
C LEU A 43 -17.14 -0.60 3.90
N THR A 44 -16.98 -0.29 2.61
CA THR A 44 -17.89 0.61 1.88
C THR A 44 -18.93 -0.17 1.08
N SER A 45 -20.02 0.50 0.71
CA SER A 45 -20.98 0.05 -0.30
C SER A 45 -20.43 0.17 -1.73
N ASN A 46 -21.33 0.00 -2.71
CA ASN A 46 -21.09 0.19 -4.13
C ASN A 46 -21.84 1.44 -4.69
N ASP A 47 -22.05 2.50 -3.90
CA ASP A 47 -22.60 3.76 -4.43
C ASP A 47 -21.52 4.46 -5.29
N PRO A 48 -21.73 4.61 -6.62
CA PRO A 48 -20.74 5.20 -7.52
C PRO A 48 -20.52 6.70 -7.30
N ARG A 49 -21.23 7.34 -6.36
CA ARG A 49 -21.03 8.73 -5.93
C ARG A 49 -20.31 8.83 -4.59
N ALA A 50 -20.07 7.72 -3.91
CA ALA A 50 -19.45 7.75 -2.59
C ALA A 50 -17.94 8.08 -2.66
N GLU A 51 -17.47 8.85 -1.70
CA GLU A 51 -16.05 9.23 -1.60
C GLU A 51 -15.52 8.98 -0.19
N LEU A 52 -14.38 8.30 -0.11
CA LEU A 52 -13.70 7.98 1.14
C LEU A 52 -12.31 8.59 1.18
N VAL A 53 -12.02 9.35 2.23
CA VAL A 53 -10.70 9.92 2.51
C VAL A 53 -10.20 9.38 3.86
N LEU A 54 -9.03 8.75 3.87
CA LEU A 54 -8.35 8.23 5.05
C LEU A 54 -7.03 8.94 5.23
N GLN A 55 -6.79 9.47 6.43
CA GLN A 55 -5.56 10.16 6.76
C GLN A 55 -5.01 9.75 8.12
N PHE A 56 -3.74 9.37 8.19
CA PHE A 56 -3.05 9.17 9.47
C PHE A 56 -3.74 8.14 10.38
N SER A 57 -4.33 7.09 9.79
CA SER A 57 -5.13 6.09 10.50
C SER A 57 -4.49 4.71 10.43
N GLU A 58 -4.73 3.91 11.47
CA GLU A 58 -4.17 2.57 11.64
C GLU A 58 -5.27 1.51 11.46
N PHE A 59 -4.94 0.43 10.77
CA PHE A 59 -5.78 -0.75 10.64
C PHE A 59 -4.95 -2.00 10.89
N ALA A 60 -5.37 -2.77 11.90
CA ALA A 60 -4.57 -3.88 12.42
C ALA A 60 -5.45 -5.02 12.90
N HIS A 61 -4.99 -6.25 12.73
CA HIS A 61 -5.56 -7.43 13.39
C HIS A 61 -7.08 -7.63 13.21
N ASN A 62 -7.68 -7.07 12.14
CA ASN A 62 -9.06 -7.37 11.80
C ASN A 62 -9.11 -8.80 11.23
N LEU A 63 -9.96 -9.65 11.80
CA LEU A 63 -9.98 -11.09 11.58
C LEU A 63 -11.42 -11.58 11.42
N ARG A 64 -11.65 -12.30 10.32
CA ARG A 64 -12.89 -13.02 10.08
C ARG A 64 -12.64 -14.53 10.24
N PRO A 65 -13.44 -15.28 11.02
CA PRO A 65 -13.16 -16.69 11.33
C PRO A 65 -13.05 -17.64 10.13
N ASP A 66 -13.66 -17.29 8.99
CA ASP A 66 -13.64 -18.06 7.74
C ASP A 66 -12.76 -17.41 6.64
N GLY A 67 -11.79 -16.56 7.04
CA GLY A 67 -10.87 -15.85 6.15
C GLY A 67 -11.54 -14.72 5.36
N HIS A 68 -10.85 -14.11 4.39
CA HIS A 68 -11.37 -13.02 3.54
C HIS A 68 -11.72 -11.70 4.27
N ASN A 69 -11.16 -11.47 5.47
CA ASN A 69 -11.17 -10.13 6.06
C ASN A 69 -10.38 -9.16 5.20
N HIS A 70 -10.72 -7.88 5.35
CA HIS A 70 -9.94 -6.80 4.79
C HIS A 70 -9.74 -5.75 5.86
N GLN A 71 -8.53 -5.22 5.96
CA GLN A 71 -8.30 -4.03 6.80
C GLN A 71 -9.10 -2.86 6.22
N LEU A 72 -9.03 -2.67 4.89
CA LEU A 72 -9.93 -1.80 4.13
C LEU A 72 -10.50 -2.51 2.90
N TYR A 73 -11.83 -2.49 2.77
CA TYR A 73 -12.54 -2.84 1.54
C TYR A 73 -13.34 -1.64 1.04
N ALA A 74 -12.86 -1.02 -0.04
CA ALA A 74 -13.63 -0.07 -0.83
C ALA A 74 -14.33 -0.81 -1.98
N GLY A 75 -15.67 -0.78 -1.98
CA GLY A 75 -16.52 -1.23 -3.06
C GLY A 75 -16.44 -0.33 -4.30
N SER A 76 -17.40 -0.48 -5.21
CA SER A 76 -17.47 0.31 -6.45
C SER A 76 -17.95 1.74 -6.20
N ILE A 77 -17.09 2.55 -5.59
CA ILE A 77 -17.34 3.95 -5.21
C ILE A 77 -16.67 4.94 -6.18
N ALA A 78 -16.99 6.23 -6.06
CA ALA A 78 -16.40 7.27 -6.90
C ALA A 78 -14.89 7.40 -6.66
N SER A 79 -14.49 7.54 -5.39
CA SER A 79 -13.08 7.69 -5.06
C SER A 79 -12.67 7.20 -3.67
N LEU A 80 -11.41 6.75 -3.61
CA LEU A 80 -10.69 6.45 -2.39
C LEU A 80 -9.40 7.27 -2.37
N ALA A 81 -9.15 7.99 -1.28
CA ALA A 81 -7.87 8.64 -0.99
C ALA A 81 -7.32 8.14 0.34
N VAL A 82 -6.07 7.68 0.35
CA VAL A 82 -5.35 7.17 1.53
C VAL A 82 -4.03 7.90 1.64
N TRP A 83 -3.74 8.49 2.81
CA TRP A 83 -2.55 9.29 3.05
C TRP A 83 -1.98 9.08 4.45
N GLY A 84 -0.72 8.68 4.56
CA GLY A 84 -0.06 8.56 5.88
C GLY A 84 -0.65 7.48 6.78
N CYS A 85 -1.36 6.50 6.23
CA CYS A 85 -2.01 5.44 6.99
C CYS A 85 -1.08 4.23 7.17
N TRP A 86 -1.40 3.38 8.15
CA TRP A 86 -0.70 2.12 8.41
C TRP A 86 -1.69 0.96 8.40
N PHE A 87 -1.44 -0.01 7.54
CA PHE A 87 -2.18 -1.26 7.45
C PHE A 87 -1.20 -2.40 7.72
N HIS A 88 -1.51 -3.26 8.69
CA HIS A 88 -0.60 -4.34 9.08
C HIS A 88 -1.31 -5.54 9.68
N HIS A 89 -0.58 -6.65 9.79
CA HIS A 89 -1.03 -7.89 10.40
C HIS A 89 -2.42 -8.31 9.87
N GLY A 90 -2.54 -8.39 8.55
CA GLY A 90 -3.68 -9.06 7.93
C GLY A 90 -3.65 -10.55 8.25
N SER A 91 -4.81 -11.19 8.15
CA SER A 91 -4.95 -12.62 8.42
C SER A 91 -5.81 -13.26 7.35
N VAL A 92 -5.22 -13.69 6.24
CA VAL A 92 -5.95 -14.00 5.00
C VAL A 92 -6.74 -12.79 4.48
N GLY A 93 -7.06 -12.73 3.19
CA GLY A 93 -7.67 -11.53 2.60
C GLY A 93 -6.66 -10.38 2.49
N HIS A 94 -7.07 -9.11 2.43
CA HIS A 94 -6.17 -8.03 1.96
C HIS A 94 -5.96 -6.92 2.98
N LEU A 95 -4.77 -6.31 3.00
CA LEU A 95 -4.59 -5.04 3.72
C LEU A 95 -5.47 -3.95 3.06
N LEU A 96 -5.41 -3.78 1.75
CA LEU A 96 -6.27 -2.83 1.05
C LEU A 96 -6.83 -3.41 -0.24
N LYS A 97 -8.16 -3.54 -0.31
CA LYS A 97 -8.89 -3.86 -1.54
C LYS A 97 -9.72 -2.66 -2.00
N SER A 98 -9.53 -2.20 -3.23
CA SER A 98 -10.30 -1.07 -3.78
C SER A 98 -10.90 -1.35 -5.16
N ARG A 99 -12.22 -1.25 -5.25
CA ARG A 99 -12.99 -1.24 -6.50
C ARG A 99 -13.39 0.16 -6.96
N ALA A 100 -12.87 1.21 -6.30
CA ALA A 100 -13.21 2.58 -6.62
C ALA A 100 -12.79 2.95 -8.05
N ALA A 101 -13.52 3.88 -8.67
CA ALA A 101 -13.16 4.40 -10.00
C ALA A 101 -11.81 5.14 -9.98
N VAL A 102 -11.51 5.80 -8.86
CA VAL A 102 -10.24 6.50 -8.63
C VAL A 102 -9.71 6.19 -7.23
N SER A 103 -8.54 5.57 -7.16
CA SER A 103 -7.81 5.30 -5.91
C SER A 103 -6.50 6.08 -5.90
N ARG A 104 -6.26 6.84 -4.84
CA ARG A 104 -5.00 7.56 -4.57
C ARG A 104 -4.45 7.06 -3.25
N VAL A 105 -3.40 6.25 -3.29
CA VAL A 105 -2.77 5.66 -2.10
C VAL A 105 -1.37 6.24 -2.01
N PHE A 106 -1.17 7.16 -1.06
CA PHE A 106 0.05 7.94 -0.97
C PHE A 106 0.70 7.86 0.41
N TYR A 107 2.02 7.84 0.43
CA TYR A 107 2.84 8.03 1.63
C TYR A 107 2.35 7.21 2.81
N SER A 108 1.90 5.98 2.57
CA SER A 108 1.32 5.08 3.56
C SER A 108 2.18 3.83 3.69
N ARG A 109 1.92 3.07 4.74
CA ARG A 109 2.61 1.81 5.03
C ARG A 109 1.61 0.67 4.99
N LEU A 110 1.84 -0.29 4.11
CA LEU A 110 1.04 -1.51 3.95
C LEU A 110 1.98 -2.69 4.13
N THR A 111 2.21 -3.09 5.37
CA THR A 111 3.26 -4.05 5.72
C THR A 111 2.66 -5.14 6.57
N ASP A 112 2.72 -6.38 6.11
CA ASP A 112 2.11 -7.49 6.83
C ASP A 112 2.74 -7.73 8.20
N GLU A 113 4.05 -7.46 8.31
CA GLU A 113 4.84 -7.61 9.54
C GLU A 113 4.78 -9.03 10.13
N ALA A 114 5.28 -9.21 11.35
CA ALA A 114 5.48 -10.53 11.94
C ALA A 114 4.14 -11.19 12.21
N GLY A 115 3.92 -12.37 11.61
CA GLY A 115 2.68 -13.13 11.78
C GLY A 115 1.52 -12.65 10.91
N GLY A 116 1.71 -11.63 10.06
CA GLY A 116 0.77 -11.30 8.99
C GLY A 116 0.72 -12.41 7.93
N THR A 117 -0.48 -12.67 7.42
CA THR A 117 -0.76 -13.68 6.39
C THR A 117 -1.75 -13.15 5.35
N SER A 118 -1.65 -11.87 4.99
CA SER A 118 -2.47 -11.31 3.91
C SER A 118 -2.27 -12.11 2.62
N SER A 119 -3.29 -12.13 1.77
CA SER A 119 -3.16 -12.51 0.36
C SER A 119 -2.51 -11.36 -0.41
N TYR A 120 -3.19 -10.22 -0.56
CA TYR A 120 -2.60 -9.04 -1.21
C TYR A 120 -2.41 -7.92 -0.18
N GLU A 121 -1.26 -7.27 -0.18
CA GLU A 121 -1.09 -6.00 0.52
C GLU A 121 -1.91 -4.90 -0.16
N LEU A 122 -2.02 -4.92 -1.50
CA LEU A 122 -2.80 -3.94 -2.24
C LEU A 122 -3.45 -4.54 -3.49
N GLU A 123 -4.77 -4.40 -3.60
CA GLU A 123 -5.52 -4.93 -4.73
C GLU A 123 -6.49 -3.91 -5.34
N PHE A 124 -6.44 -3.79 -6.68
CA PHE A 124 -7.38 -3.07 -7.52
C PHE A 124 -8.06 -4.05 -8.48
N PRO A 125 -8.96 -4.92 -7.98
CA PRO A 125 -9.44 -6.08 -8.72
C PRO A 125 -10.16 -5.74 -10.03
N ASN A 126 -10.82 -4.57 -10.12
CA ASN A 126 -11.58 -4.15 -11.30
C ASN A 126 -10.93 -3.01 -12.11
N GLY A 127 -9.65 -2.76 -11.88
CA GLY A 127 -8.90 -1.64 -12.48
C GLY A 127 -9.39 -0.28 -11.98
N GLY A 128 -9.57 0.67 -12.89
CA GLY A 128 -9.84 2.08 -12.59
C GLY A 128 -8.58 2.93 -12.64
N VAL A 129 -8.63 4.15 -12.11
CA VAL A 129 -7.42 4.95 -11.93
C VAL A 129 -6.82 4.61 -10.57
N ALA A 130 -5.60 4.09 -10.53
CA ALA A 130 -4.84 3.82 -9.32
C ALA A 130 -3.50 4.57 -9.35
N LEU A 131 -3.38 5.59 -8.49
CA LEU A 131 -2.12 6.31 -8.25
C LEU A 131 -1.56 5.85 -6.91
N VAL A 132 -0.43 5.15 -6.95
CA VAL A 132 0.23 4.54 -5.79
C VAL A 132 1.63 5.14 -5.69
N VAL A 133 1.79 6.12 -4.81
CA VAL A 133 3.00 6.96 -4.77
C VAL A 133 3.60 7.05 -3.38
N GLY A 134 4.90 6.78 -3.25
CA GLY A 134 5.63 7.02 -2.01
C GLY A 134 5.26 6.08 -0.87
N ASN A 135 4.70 4.90 -1.14
CA ASN A 135 4.29 3.95 -0.11
C ASN A 135 5.39 2.95 0.22
N VAL A 136 5.38 2.48 1.46
CA VAL A 136 6.13 1.30 1.89
C VAL A 136 5.18 0.13 1.86
N VAL A 137 5.49 -0.90 1.06
CA VAL A 137 4.67 -2.11 0.95
C VAL A 137 5.57 -3.31 1.24
N GLN A 138 5.14 -4.18 2.14
CA GLN A 138 5.88 -5.39 2.46
C GLN A 138 4.96 -6.60 2.57
N GLN A 139 5.38 -7.66 1.85
CA GLN A 139 4.80 -8.98 1.90
C GLN A 139 5.64 -9.86 2.84
N GLY A 140 4.99 -10.48 3.83
CA GLY A 140 5.64 -11.33 4.82
C GLY A 140 6.02 -12.72 4.31
N PRO A 141 6.91 -13.45 5.02
CA PRO A 141 7.32 -14.80 4.65
C PRO A 141 6.19 -15.83 4.75
N MET A 142 5.10 -15.48 5.43
CA MET A 142 3.91 -16.31 5.65
C MET A 142 2.71 -15.85 4.80
N THR A 143 2.92 -15.02 3.78
CA THR A 143 1.85 -14.55 2.89
C THR A 143 1.04 -15.70 2.31
N ASP A 144 -0.27 -15.50 2.15
CA ASP A 144 -1.18 -16.47 1.53
C ASP A 144 -1.09 -16.43 0.00
N ASN A 145 -0.56 -15.35 -0.58
CA ASN A 145 -0.44 -15.19 -2.02
C ASN A 145 0.93 -14.62 -2.39
N PRO A 146 1.64 -15.21 -3.37
CA PRO A 146 2.95 -14.72 -3.80
C PRO A 146 2.89 -13.40 -4.59
N ILE A 147 1.74 -12.74 -4.70
CA ILE A 147 1.60 -11.47 -5.41
C ILE A 147 1.31 -10.40 -4.36
N MET A 148 2.10 -9.34 -4.35
CA MET A 148 1.96 -8.26 -3.37
C MET A 148 0.92 -7.22 -3.81
N ILE A 149 1.04 -6.77 -5.07
CA ILE A 149 0.13 -5.79 -5.67
C ILE A 149 -0.55 -6.39 -6.89
N SER A 150 -1.88 -6.40 -6.90
CA SER A 150 -2.68 -6.98 -7.98
C SER A 150 -3.60 -5.95 -8.61
N TYR A 151 -3.67 -5.94 -9.94
CA TYR A 151 -4.47 -5.00 -10.72
C TYR A 151 -5.25 -5.71 -11.84
N GLY A 152 -6.58 -5.52 -11.84
CA GLY A 152 -7.47 -6.04 -12.88
C GLY A 152 -7.82 -7.53 -12.79
N ALA A 153 -7.43 -8.21 -11.70
CA ALA A 153 -7.58 -9.67 -11.56
C ALA A 153 -9.04 -10.18 -11.61
N GLU A 154 -10.03 -9.35 -11.29
CA GLU A 154 -11.48 -9.68 -11.36
C GLU A 154 -12.16 -9.01 -12.57
N GLY A 155 -11.38 -8.58 -13.57
CA GLY A 155 -11.86 -7.99 -14.82
C GLY A 155 -12.11 -6.48 -14.73
N TYR A 156 -11.68 -5.78 -15.79
CA TYR A 156 -11.82 -4.33 -15.92
C TYR A 156 -13.30 -3.91 -16.02
N ARG A 157 -13.72 -3.00 -15.15
CA ARG A 157 -15.09 -2.44 -15.17
C ARG A 157 -15.15 -0.96 -15.54
N TRP A 158 -14.06 -0.24 -15.31
CA TRP A 158 -14.00 1.20 -15.55
C TRP A 158 -13.58 1.50 -16.99
N PRO A 159 -14.13 2.57 -17.61
CA PRO A 159 -13.76 2.95 -18.98
C PRO A 159 -12.32 3.46 -19.09
N ARG A 160 -11.73 3.88 -17.96
CA ARG A 160 -10.34 4.32 -17.85
C ARG A 160 -9.61 3.42 -16.86
N ASN A 161 -8.45 2.93 -17.26
CA ASN A 161 -7.61 2.04 -16.47
C ASN A 161 -6.17 2.58 -16.52
N THR A 162 -5.74 3.19 -15.43
CA THR A 162 -4.44 3.84 -15.30
C THR A 162 -3.79 3.35 -14.01
N LEU A 163 -2.60 2.79 -14.08
CA LEU A 163 -1.82 2.40 -12.90
C LEU A 163 -0.50 3.17 -12.90
N ALA A 164 -0.31 4.04 -11.91
CA ALA A 164 0.96 4.69 -11.64
C ALA A 164 1.53 4.18 -10.32
N LEU A 165 2.58 3.37 -10.38
CA LEU A 165 3.34 2.87 -9.23
C LEU A 165 4.67 3.63 -9.19
N VAL A 166 4.75 4.68 -8.36
CA VAL A 166 5.89 5.60 -8.38
C VAL A 166 6.53 5.79 -7.01
N HIS A 167 7.86 5.67 -6.93
CA HIS A 167 8.59 5.89 -5.67
C HIS A 167 8.08 5.05 -4.50
N ASN A 168 7.62 3.82 -4.73
CA ASN A 168 7.27 2.91 -3.64
C ASN A 168 8.49 2.08 -3.25
N THR A 169 8.62 1.77 -1.96
CA THR A 169 9.54 0.74 -1.48
C THR A 169 8.74 -0.56 -1.34
N LEU A 170 9.07 -1.56 -2.15
CA LEU A 170 8.38 -2.84 -2.23
C LEU A 170 9.31 -3.93 -1.69
N VAL A 171 8.95 -4.54 -0.57
CA VAL A 171 9.78 -5.51 0.14
C VAL A 171 9.11 -6.88 0.12
N ASP A 172 9.75 -7.83 -0.53
CA ASP A 172 9.30 -9.21 -0.62
C ASP A 172 10.16 -10.11 0.26
N GLU A 173 9.55 -10.66 1.31
CA GLU A 173 10.22 -11.56 2.24
C GLU A 173 9.81 -13.02 2.01
N LEU A 174 9.07 -13.33 0.94
CA LEU A 174 8.70 -14.69 0.59
C LEU A 174 9.94 -15.51 0.18
N PRO A 175 10.27 -16.63 0.85
CA PRO A 175 11.53 -17.34 0.60
C PRO A 175 11.69 -17.87 -0.82
N GLU A 176 10.59 -18.35 -1.43
CA GLU A 176 10.54 -18.87 -2.80
C GLU A 176 10.53 -17.74 -3.87
N GLY A 177 10.38 -16.50 -3.42
CA GLY A 177 10.21 -15.32 -4.25
C GLY A 177 8.77 -15.10 -4.71
N GLY A 178 8.30 -13.87 -4.56
CA GLY A 178 6.98 -13.39 -4.95
C GLY A 178 7.01 -12.54 -6.22
N ARG A 179 5.96 -11.75 -6.40
CA ARG A 179 5.78 -10.77 -7.48
C ARG A 179 5.29 -9.48 -6.85
N CYS A 180 6.10 -8.43 -6.93
CA CYS A 180 5.72 -7.13 -6.38
C CYS A 180 4.50 -6.53 -7.09
N LEU A 181 4.33 -6.81 -8.39
CA LEU A 181 3.18 -6.35 -9.16
C LEU A 181 2.73 -7.43 -10.14
N ARG A 182 1.41 -7.65 -10.23
CA ARG A 182 0.76 -8.38 -11.33
C ARG A 182 -0.37 -7.54 -11.92
N VAL A 183 -0.32 -7.30 -13.23
CA VAL A 183 -1.37 -6.62 -14.00
C VAL A 183 -2.04 -7.61 -14.94
N ALA A 184 -3.36 -7.76 -14.87
CA ALA A 184 -4.13 -8.64 -15.76
C ALA A 184 -4.19 -8.11 -17.22
N PRO A 185 -4.33 -8.97 -18.25
CA PRO A 185 -4.40 -8.53 -19.64
C PRO A 185 -5.56 -7.55 -19.91
N GLY A 186 -5.28 -6.41 -20.52
CA GLY A 186 -6.28 -5.42 -20.94
C GLY A 186 -5.65 -4.09 -21.35
N ALA A 187 -6.49 -3.12 -21.76
CA ALA A 187 -6.03 -1.78 -22.11
C ALA A 187 -5.76 -0.95 -20.84
N VAL A 188 -4.49 -0.84 -20.47
CA VAL A 188 -4.03 -0.15 -19.26
C VAL A 188 -2.92 0.84 -19.59
N ASP A 189 -3.05 2.10 -19.15
CA ASP A 189 -1.92 3.04 -19.07
C ASP A 189 -1.12 2.72 -17.81
N LEU A 190 -0.01 2.00 -17.98
CA LEU A 190 0.85 1.54 -16.89
C LEU A 190 2.16 2.33 -16.86
N LEU A 191 2.44 2.92 -15.70
CA LEU A 191 3.74 3.49 -15.35
C LEU A 191 4.21 2.91 -14.02
N ALA A 192 5.34 2.21 -14.03
CA ALA A 192 6.08 1.86 -12.82
C ALA A 192 7.46 2.53 -12.86
N ALA A 193 7.69 3.54 -12.01
CA ALA A 193 8.92 4.30 -12.04
C ALA A 193 9.50 4.68 -10.68
N CYS A 194 10.82 4.74 -10.60
CA CYS A 194 11.56 5.16 -9.40
C CYS A 194 11.24 4.33 -8.15
N ASN A 195 10.69 3.12 -8.28
CA ASN A 195 10.43 2.23 -7.14
C ASN A 195 11.75 1.59 -6.66
N LEU A 196 11.81 1.26 -5.38
CA LEU A 196 12.87 0.42 -4.80
C LEU A 196 12.26 -0.95 -4.51
N LEU A 197 12.74 -1.97 -5.21
CA LEU A 197 12.32 -3.36 -5.04
C LEU A 197 13.40 -4.11 -4.28
N VAL A 198 13.00 -4.80 -3.21
CA VAL A 198 13.92 -5.54 -2.33
C VAL A 198 13.34 -6.91 -2.03
N GLY A 199 14.17 -7.94 -2.12
CA GLY A 199 13.75 -9.32 -1.89
C GLY A 199 14.08 -10.25 -3.05
N ASN A 200 14.13 -11.55 -2.76
CA ASN A 200 14.34 -12.57 -3.78
C ASN A 200 13.09 -12.64 -4.66
N GLY A 201 13.25 -12.58 -5.98
CA GLY A 201 12.10 -12.63 -6.90
C GLY A 201 11.29 -11.33 -7.00
N ALA A 202 11.75 -10.22 -6.41
CA ALA A 202 11.05 -8.94 -6.50
C ALA A 202 10.94 -8.47 -7.97
N HIS A 203 9.79 -8.74 -8.58
CA HIS A 203 9.53 -8.51 -10.00
C HIS A 203 8.27 -7.68 -10.23
N LEU A 204 8.32 -6.84 -11.26
CA LEU A 204 7.15 -6.15 -11.79
C LEU A 204 6.66 -6.90 -13.02
N GLU A 205 5.54 -7.59 -12.90
CA GLU A 205 4.93 -8.34 -14.01
C GLU A 205 3.70 -7.61 -14.55
N GLY A 206 3.79 -7.17 -15.80
CA GLY A 206 2.64 -6.68 -16.55
C GLY A 206 2.25 -7.65 -17.65
N ALA A 207 0.96 -7.99 -17.77
CA ALA A 207 0.47 -8.80 -18.89
C ALA A 207 0.41 -8.03 -20.23
N ALA A 208 0.73 -6.73 -20.25
CA ALA A 208 0.73 -5.87 -21.43
C ALA A 208 1.94 -4.91 -21.42
N ALA A 209 2.12 -4.17 -22.53
CA ALA A 209 3.11 -3.10 -22.62
C ALA A 209 2.86 -2.04 -21.53
N GLY A 210 3.93 -1.57 -20.89
CA GLY A 210 3.89 -0.54 -19.86
C GLY A 210 5.23 0.19 -19.78
N GLU A 211 5.23 1.38 -19.19
CA GLU A 211 6.44 2.16 -18.97
C GLU A 211 7.10 1.74 -17.64
N TYR A 212 8.26 1.09 -17.72
CA TYR A 212 9.07 0.74 -16.55
C TYR A 212 10.36 1.57 -16.58
N ARG A 213 10.52 2.51 -15.64
CA ARG A 213 11.58 3.53 -15.74
C ARG A 213 12.29 3.74 -14.40
N ALA A 214 13.61 3.59 -14.37
CA ALA A 214 14.44 3.83 -13.17
C ALA A 214 13.97 3.12 -11.88
N ASN A 215 13.39 1.93 -11.99
CA ASN A 215 13.17 1.08 -10.82
C ASN A 215 14.51 0.48 -10.38
N ALA A 216 14.81 0.55 -9.09
CA ALA A 216 16.01 -0.02 -8.49
C ALA A 216 15.69 -1.37 -7.85
N TYR A 217 16.62 -2.31 -7.95
CA TYR A 217 16.54 -3.64 -7.36
C TYR A 217 17.73 -3.80 -6.42
N ALA A 218 17.51 -4.28 -5.20
CA ALA A 218 18.54 -4.49 -4.20
C ALA A 218 18.21 -5.68 -3.29
N GLY A 219 19.19 -6.19 -2.55
CA GLY A 219 18.94 -7.11 -1.45
C GLY A 219 18.59 -6.39 -0.14
N PRO A 220 18.13 -7.12 0.89
CA PRO A 220 17.71 -6.55 2.17
C PRO A 220 18.83 -5.77 2.91
N GLU A 221 20.09 -6.02 2.58
CA GLU A 221 21.26 -5.30 3.10
C GLU A 221 21.30 -3.81 2.75
N VAL A 222 20.45 -3.35 1.83
CA VAL A 222 20.28 -1.93 1.52
C VAL A 222 19.66 -1.14 2.68
N PHE A 223 18.90 -1.81 3.55
CA PHE A 223 18.21 -1.23 4.69
C PHE A 223 19.06 -1.29 5.96
N ALA A 224 18.75 -0.43 6.93
CA ALA A 224 19.47 -0.40 8.20
C ALA A 224 18.99 -1.48 9.18
N ASP A 225 17.68 -1.69 9.29
CA ASP A 225 17.08 -2.70 10.15
C ASP A 225 15.79 -3.24 9.53
N PRO A 226 15.90 -4.09 8.48
CA PRO A 226 14.73 -4.70 7.86
C PRO A 226 13.97 -5.63 8.82
N ALA A 227 14.65 -6.23 9.81
CA ALA A 227 14.01 -7.11 10.80
C ALA A 227 13.10 -6.34 11.77
N GLY A 228 13.47 -5.10 12.12
CA GLY A 228 12.60 -4.14 12.81
C GLY A 228 11.67 -3.35 11.89
N TYR A 229 11.57 -3.74 10.62
CA TYR A 229 10.77 -3.07 9.59
C TYR A 229 11.13 -1.60 9.37
N ASP A 230 12.38 -1.22 9.60
CA ASP A 230 12.95 0.07 9.22
C ASP A 230 13.55 -0.01 7.82
N TYR A 231 12.68 0.26 6.84
CA TYR A 231 13.03 0.25 5.41
C TYR A 231 13.69 1.53 4.92
N ARG A 232 14.25 2.35 5.81
CA ARG A 232 15.10 3.47 5.40
C ARG A 232 16.42 2.94 4.84
N VAL A 233 16.82 3.46 3.69
CA VAL A 233 18.10 3.11 3.05
C VAL A 233 19.27 3.47 3.99
N ALA A 234 20.18 2.53 4.22
CA ALA A 234 21.35 2.73 5.06
C ALA A 234 22.25 3.83 4.48
N ARG A 235 22.88 4.68 5.31
CA ARG A 235 23.72 5.81 4.84
C ARG A 235 24.84 5.44 3.86
N GLY A 236 25.41 4.23 3.98
CA GLY A 236 26.48 3.76 3.10
C GLY A 236 25.98 3.08 1.81
N ALA A 237 24.70 2.76 1.72
CA ALA A 237 24.16 2.07 0.55
C ALA A 237 24.03 3.03 -0.65
N ALA A 238 24.57 2.61 -1.79
CA ALA A 238 24.43 3.32 -3.05
C ALA A 238 23.25 2.75 -3.83
N LEU A 239 22.40 3.63 -4.34
CA LEU A 239 21.29 3.31 -5.23
C LEU A 239 21.34 4.26 -6.42
N PRO A 240 20.84 3.85 -7.61
CA PRO A 240 20.77 4.74 -8.76
C PRO A 240 19.89 5.95 -8.44
N ALA A 241 20.25 7.12 -8.96
CA ALA A 241 19.42 8.31 -8.79
C ALA A 241 18.05 8.12 -9.49
N PRO A 242 16.95 8.61 -8.89
CA PRO A 242 15.64 8.60 -9.53
C PRO A 242 15.60 9.60 -10.69
N LEU A 243 14.58 9.46 -11.55
CA LEU A 243 14.24 10.40 -12.62
C LEU A 243 12.95 11.17 -12.31
N ASP A 244 12.58 12.14 -13.15
CA ASP A 244 11.27 12.78 -13.09
C ASP A 244 10.18 11.84 -13.66
N PRO A 245 9.25 11.32 -12.84
CA PRO A 245 8.22 10.40 -13.30
C PRO A 245 7.15 11.11 -14.16
N GLY A 246 7.13 12.44 -14.19
CA GLY A 246 6.17 13.24 -14.94
C GLY A 246 4.79 13.29 -14.29
N ARG A 247 3.75 13.14 -15.12
CA ARG A 247 2.35 13.22 -14.70
C ARG A 247 1.55 12.03 -15.20
N ARG A 248 0.51 11.66 -14.44
CA ARG A 248 -0.60 10.81 -14.89
C ARG A 248 -1.90 11.37 -14.36
N GLU A 249 -2.97 11.28 -15.16
CA GLU A 249 -4.29 11.84 -14.80
C GLU A 249 -4.23 13.32 -14.38
N GLY A 250 -3.35 14.10 -15.04
CA GLY A 250 -3.13 15.50 -14.71
C GLY A 250 -2.41 15.76 -13.38
N MET A 251 -2.01 14.75 -12.61
CA MET A 251 -1.32 14.89 -11.32
C MET A 251 0.20 14.72 -11.45
N PRO A 252 1.04 15.59 -10.87
CA PRO A 252 2.48 15.33 -10.73
C PRO A 252 2.74 14.09 -9.88
N LEU A 253 3.62 13.21 -10.34
CA LEU A 253 3.94 11.96 -9.63
C LEU A 253 5.22 12.06 -8.79
N MET A 254 5.93 13.18 -8.84
CA MET A 254 7.09 13.41 -7.98
C MET A 254 6.67 13.51 -6.51
N PRO A 255 7.19 12.66 -5.61
CA PRO A 255 6.94 12.73 -4.19
C PRO A 255 7.24 14.11 -3.58
N THR A 256 6.35 14.57 -2.70
CA THR A 256 6.55 15.78 -1.88
C THR A 256 6.64 15.46 -0.40
N HIS A 257 6.32 14.23 -0.02
CA HIS A 257 6.34 13.75 1.36
C HIS A 257 6.97 12.35 1.40
N GLU A 258 7.29 11.91 2.61
CA GLU A 258 7.58 10.51 2.93
C GLU A 258 6.76 10.09 4.16
N TYR A 259 6.53 8.79 4.29
CA TYR A 259 5.88 8.22 5.46
C TYR A 259 6.74 8.39 6.72
N LEU A 260 6.08 8.66 7.84
CA LEU A 260 6.67 8.68 9.18
C LEU A 260 5.84 7.77 10.08
N HIS A 261 6.45 6.69 10.54
CA HIS A 261 5.80 5.71 11.42
C HIS A 261 5.42 6.37 12.78
N PRO A 262 4.26 6.07 13.38
CA PRO A 262 3.30 5.01 13.01
C PRO A 262 2.12 5.39 12.12
N CYS A 263 1.81 6.68 11.92
CA CYS A 263 0.66 7.12 11.13
C CYS A 263 0.81 8.61 10.77
N ALA A 264 1.92 8.97 10.14
CA ALA A 264 2.24 10.36 9.83
C ALA A 264 2.98 10.47 8.50
N THR A 265 3.17 11.72 8.05
CA THR A 265 4.02 12.04 6.92
C THR A 265 4.89 13.23 7.24
N ARG A 266 6.05 13.31 6.60
CA ARG A 266 6.93 14.48 6.64
C ARG A 266 7.11 15.03 5.22
N ALA A 267 7.05 16.35 5.07
CA ALA A 267 7.37 17.01 3.80
C ALA A 267 8.86 16.85 3.47
N LEU A 268 9.17 16.63 2.19
CA LEU A 268 10.54 16.57 1.70
C LEU A 268 11.11 17.99 1.54
N GLY A 269 12.31 18.22 2.07
CA GLY A 269 12.99 19.51 1.93
C GLY A 269 13.65 19.74 0.56
N ALA A 270 13.71 18.69 -0.28
CA ALA A 270 14.29 18.73 -1.61
C ALA A 270 13.60 17.67 -2.49
N ARG A 271 13.92 17.67 -3.79
CA ARG A 271 13.50 16.58 -4.69
C ARG A 271 14.05 15.24 -4.19
N PRO A 272 13.29 14.13 -4.36
CA PRO A 272 13.78 12.79 -4.10
C PRO A 272 15.15 12.53 -4.70
N ALA A 273 16.06 12.01 -3.87
CA ALA A 273 17.42 11.64 -4.26
C ALA A 273 17.61 10.11 -4.29
N LEU A 274 16.62 9.36 -3.78
CA LEU A 274 16.61 7.90 -3.75
C LEU A 274 15.39 7.37 -4.50
N PRO A 275 15.49 6.18 -5.13
CA PRO A 275 14.32 5.41 -5.51
C PRO A 275 13.61 4.94 -4.23
N GLY A 276 12.32 4.67 -4.35
CA GLY A 276 11.50 4.24 -3.23
C GLY A 276 10.92 5.38 -2.39
N ALA A 277 10.24 4.98 -1.31
CA ALA A 277 9.34 5.84 -0.56
C ALA A 277 10.05 6.73 0.47
N LEU A 278 11.12 6.22 1.07
CA LEU A 278 11.80 6.85 2.19
C LEU A 278 13.07 7.52 1.70
N GLN A 279 13.07 8.85 1.74
CA GLN A 279 14.16 9.71 1.28
C GLN A 279 15.12 10.05 2.42
N THR A 280 14.64 10.01 3.66
CA THR A 280 15.48 10.08 4.84
C THR A 280 16.20 8.76 5.08
N ARG A 281 17.52 8.78 4.96
CA ARG A 281 18.39 7.62 5.26
C ARG A 281 18.40 7.31 6.75
N ALA A 282 18.59 6.04 7.10
CA ALA A 282 18.76 5.64 8.49
C ALA A 282 20.07 6.20 9.08
N ASP A 283 20.06 6.56 10.36
CA ASP A 283 21.28 6.96 11.06
C ASP A 283 22.20 5.75 11.28
N ARG A 284 23.50 6.00 11.47
CA ARG A 284 24.43 4.91 11.82
C ARG A 284 23.97 4.34 13.17
N HIS A 285 23.51 3.10 13.21
CA HIS A 285 23.49 2.37 14.47
C HIS A 285 24.92 2.35 15.01
N LYS A 286 25.15 3.02 16.15
CA LYS A 286 26.24 2.63 17.03
C LYS A 286 25.95 1.17 17.37
N ARG A 287 26.75 0.23 16.87
CA ARG A 287 26.73 -1.13 17.37
C ARG A 287 26.84 -1.02 18.88
N ALA A 288 25.80 -1.43 19.61
CA ALA A 288 25.98 -1.73 21.02
C ALA A 288 27.01 -2.87 21.04
N SER A 289 28.23 -2.55 21.43
CA SER A 289 29.23 -3.54 21.81
C SER A 289 28.62 -4.35 22.95
N GLN A 290 28.19 -5.57 22.67
CA GLN A 290 27.96 -6.55 23.72
C GLN A 290 29.34 -6.86 24.31
N ALA A 291 29.47 -6.53 25.60
CA ALA A 291 30.52 -7.03 26.49
C ALA A 291 30.14 -8.43 26.98
#